data_AF-J9H5D2-F1
#
_entry.id   AF-J9H5D2-F1
#
_cell.length_a   1.000
_cell.length_b   1.000
_cell.length_c   1.000
_cell.angle_alpha   90.00
_cell.angle_beta   90.00
_cell.angle_gamma   90.00
#
_symmetry.space_group_name_H-M   'P 1'
#
loop_
_entity.id
_entity.type
_entity.pdbx_description
1 polymer ?
#
loop_
_entity_poly.entity_id
_entity_poly.type
_entity_poly.pdbx_seq_one_letter_code
_entity_poly.pdbx_strand_id
1 'polypeptide(L)'
;MTSCINSSTFKSSTLQLINYSTLQLSAMKLFFLSIFLIPLSVNSQALMPRPITLNEAITLARKQSVDAASARSELKAAYWNYRSFRATLLPEVNLEATLPSYRKNYNVYQQDDGSHTYVRNNYLTLHGNLSVSQNLWLTGGTLSLNSSLDYLTQLGTSHHRQQFMSVPLVLTLNQPLFSVNATKWNRRIEPVRYREAQARFLTATEEVTMKTIEYYFNLLLARENVSIAKLNLENAEKLQLAAETKRSMGKISENDLLQLRLNVLKPALR
;
A
#
# COMPACT_ATOMS: atom_id res chain seq x y z
N MET A 1 35.96 27.30 -76.35
CA MET A 1 35.66 25.90 -76.71
C MET A 1 35.40 25.16 -75.40
N THR A 2 34.18 24.62 -75.21
CA THR A 2 33.70 23.67 -74.15
C THR A 2 33.76 24.13 -72.68
N SER A 3 32.81 23.89 -71.76
CA SER A 3 31.55 23.11 -71.69
C SER A 3 30.66 23.59 -70.52
N CYS A 4 29.37 23.27 -70.57
CA CYS A 4 28.30 23.69 -69.64
C CYS A 4 28.29 22.97 -68.27
N ILE A 5 27.77 23.64 -67.23
CA ILE A 5 27.24 23.04 -65.98
C ILE A 5 25.84 23.60 -65.75
N ASN A 6 24.86 22.70 -65.57
CA ASN A 6 23.43 22.98 -65.42
C ASN A 6 23.02 22.82 -63.94
N SER A 7 22.22 23.74 -63.41
CA SER A 7 21.74 23.77 -62.02
C SER A 7 20.27 23.33 -61.93
N SER A 8 19.98 22.18 -61.30
CA SER A 8 18.61 21.78 -60.99
C SER A 8 18.49 20.66 -59.94
N THR A 9 18.70 20.95 -58.65
CA THR A 9 18.29 20.06 -57.54
C THR A 9 18.03 20.82 -56.24
N PHE A 10 16.81 21.35 -56.02
CA PHE A 10 16.43 21.88 -54.69
C PHE A 10 14.92 21.84 -54.37
N LYS A 11 14.16 20.83 -54.83
CA LYS A 11 12.69 20.83 -54.63
C LYS A 11 12.05 19.47 -54.31
N SER A 12 12.64 18.67 -53.40
CA SER A 12 12.10 17.33 -53.05
C SER A 12 11.92 17.03 -51.56
N SER A 13 12.22 17.93 -50.62
CA SER A 13 12.33 17.58 -49.19
C SER A 13 11.18 18.06 -48.27
N THR A 14 10.17 18.76 -48.76
CA THR A 14 9.11 19.35 -47.90
C THR A 14 7.77 18.61 -47.90
N LEU A 15 7.52 17.68 -48.84
CA LEU A 15 6.21 17.00 -48.97
C LEU A 15 6.09 15.68 -48.19
N GLN A 16 7.16 15.16 -47.60
CA GLN A 16 7.12 13.90 -46.84
C GLN A 16 6.85 14.06 -45.34
N LEU A 17 7.05 15.25 -44.75
CA LEU A 17 6.90 15.47 -43.30
C LEU A 17 5.44 15.70 -42.84
N ILE A 18 4.51 16.01 -43.75
CA ILE A 18 3.11 16.37 -43.39
C ILE A 18 2.20 15.12 -43.25
N ASN A 19 2.53 14.01 -43.92
CA ASN A 19 1.67 12.82 -43.95
C ASN A 19 1.86 11.85 -42.76
N TYR A 20 2.98 11.92 -42.04
CA TYR A 20 3.22 11.03 -40.89
C TYR A 20 2.57 11.51 -39.58
N SER A 21 2.37 12.83 -39.43
CA SER A 21 1.75 13.40 -38.22
C SER A 21 0.22 13.23 -38.18
N THR A 22 -0.43 13.16 -39.34
CA THR A 22 -1.89 12.96 -39.44
C THR A 22 -2.30 11.50 -39.25
N LEU A 23 -1.42 10.54 -39.60
CA LEU A 23 -1.68 9.11 -39.42
C LEU A 23 -1.60 8.67 -37.94
N GLN A 24 -0.67 9.23 -37.16
CA GLN A 24 -0.52 8.91 -35.73
C GLN A 24 -1.67 9.46 -34.87
N LEU A 25 -2.25 10.61 -35.24
CA LEU A 25 -3.36 11.22 -34.50
C LEU A 25 -4.69 10.44 -34.66
N SER A 26 -4.89 9.80 -35.83
CA SER A 26 -6.07 8.98 -36.10
C SER A 26 -6.04 7.63 -35.37
N ALA A 27 -4.87 6.99 -35.32
CA ALA A 27 -4.67 5.72 -34.61
C ALA A 27 -4.83 5.86 -33.08
N MET A 28 -4.39 6.99 -32.50
CA MET A 28 -4.61 7.28 -31.07
C MET A 28 -6.08 7.55 -30.72
N LYS A 29 -6.85 8.17 -31.63
CA LYS A 29 -8.30 8.39 -31.43
C LYS A 29 -9.10 7.09 -31.50
N LEU A 30 -8.74 6.18 -32.39
CA LEU A 30 -9.37 4.85 -32.51
C LEU A 30 -9.08 3.96 -31.29
N PHE A 31 -7.88 4.06 -30.70
CA PHE A 31 -7.55 3.33 -29.47
C PHE A 31 -8.28 3.90 -28.23
N PHE A 32 -8.40 5.22 -28.12
CA PHE A 32 -9.17 5.87 -27.04
C PHE A 32 -10.69 5.66 -27.17
N LEU A 33 -11.24 5.53 -28.37
CA LEU A 33 -12.67 5.24 -28.58
C LEU A 33 -13.01 3.77 -28.28
N SER A 34 -12.05 2.84 -28.45
CA SER A 34 -12.21 1.41 -28.17
C SER A 34 -12.23 1.07 -26.67
N ILE A 35 -11.63 1.89 -25.81
CA ILE A 35 -11.60 1.68 -24.35
C ILE A 35 -12.89 2.20 -23.67
N PHE A 36 -13.68 3.05 -24.36
CA PHE A 36 -14.91 3.62 -23.81
C PHE A 36 -16.17 2.77 -24.07
N LEU A 37 -16.06 1.66 -24.81
CA LEU A 37 -17.21 0.84 -25.22
C LEU A 37 -17.20 -0.58 -24.63
N ILE A 38 -16.75 -0.72 -23.38
CA ILE A 38 -17.04 -1.92 -22.59
C ILE A 38 -18.26 -1.58 -21.72
N PRO A 39 -19.47 -2.08 -22.03
CA PRO A 39 -20.58 -1.96 -21.11
C PRO A 39 -20.20 -2.73 -19.84
N LEU A 40 -20.00 -2.00 -18.75
CA LEU A 40 -19.97 -2.53 -17.40
C LEU A 40 -21.38 -3.07 -17.11
N SER A 41 -21.66 -4.29 -17.56
CA SER A 41 -22.81 -5.06 -17.12
C SER A 41 -22.58 -5.45 -15.67
N VAL A 42 -22.78 -4.48 -14.77
CA VAL A 42 -22.94 -4.75 -13.34
C VAL A 42 -24.23 -5.54 -13.22
N ASN A 43 -24.10 -6.87 -13.26
CA ASN A 43 -25.12 -7.78 -12.79
C ASN A 43 -25.36 -7.48 -11.32
N SER A 44 -26.20 -6.48 -11.06
CA SER A 44 -26.88 -6.29 -9.80
C SER A 44 -27.85 -7.45 -9.68
N GLN A 45 -27.31 -8.62 -9.33
CA GLN A 45 -28.14 -9.71 -8.86
C GLN A 45 -28.88 -9.13 -7.67
N ALA A 46 -30.17 -8.88 -7.84
CA ALA A 46 -31.09 -8.62 -6.76
C ALA A 46 -30.96 -9.81 -5.83
N LEU A 47 -30.13 -9.66 -4.81
CA LEU A 47 -29.95 -10.65 -3.77
C LEU A 47 -31.31 -10.72 -3.09
N MET A 48 -32.09 -11.74 -3.44
CA MET A 48 -33.31 -12.07 -2.72
C MET A 48 -32.95 -12.02 -1.23
N PRO A 49 -33.75 -11.37 -0.37
CA PRO A 49 -33.43 -11.22 1.05
C PRO A 49 -33.43 -12.60 1.71
N ARG A 50 -32.30 -13.31 1.58
CA ARG A 50 -32.06 -14.58 2.24
C ARG A 50 -31.84 -14.25 3.72
N PRO A 51 -32.53 -14.94 4.64
CA PRO A 51 -32.23 -14.78 6.05
C PRO A 51 -30.79 -15.19 6.29
N ILE A 52 -29.95 -14.22 6.66
CA ILE A 52 -28.56 -14.46 7.04
C ILE A 52 -28.59 -15.31 8.32
N THR A 53 -27.84 -16.42 8.32
CA THR A 53 -27.66 -17.23 9.53
C THR A 53 -26.60 -16.60 10.43
N LEU A 54 -26.62 -16.89 11.74
CA LEU A 54 -25.63 -16.33 12.67
C LEU A 54 -24.18 -16.63 12.24
N ASN A 55 -23.91 -17.87 11.83
CA ASN A 55 -22.58 -18.28 11.37
C ASN A 55 -22.17 -17.50 10.11
N GLU A 56 -23.10 -17.27 9.19
CA GLU A 56 -22.86 -16.48 7.99
C GLU A 56 -22.57 -15.02 8.34
N ALA A 57 -23.33 -14.41 9.27
CA ALA A 57 -23.07 -13.08 9.77
C ALA A 57 -21.67 -12.95 10.38
N ILE A 58 -21.25 -13.91 11.22
CA ILE A 58 -19.92 -13.93 11.83
C ILE A 58 -18.82 -14.04 10.77
N THR A 59 -18.97 -14.95 9.80
CA THR A 59 -17.95 -15.11 8.74
C THR A 59 -17.86 -13.88 7.84
N LEU A 60 -18.98 -13.22 7.56
CA LEU A 60 -19.04 -11.98 6.80
C LEU A 60 -18.38 -10.84 7.58
N ALA A 61 -18.73 -10.66 8.85
CA ALA A 61 -18.14 -9.65 9.71
C ALA A 61 -16.63 -9.83 9.85
N ARG A 62 -16.13 -11.06 10.04
CA ARG A 62 -14.69 -11.34 10.10
C ARG A 62 -13.94 -11.02 8.80
N LYS A 63 -14.62 -11.05 7.64
CA LYS A 63 -14.02 -10.75 6.33
C LYS A 63 -14.10 -9.28 5.95
N GLN A 64 -15.22 -8.62 6.24
CA GLN A 64 -15.56 -7.29 5.72
C GLN A 64 -15.53 -6.19 6.77
N SER A 65 -15.51 -6.52 8.06
CA SER A 65 -15.45 -5.50 9.12
C SER A 65 -14.14 -4.71 9.06
N VAL A 66 -14.26 -3.40 9.28
CA VAL A 66 -13.12 -2.48 9.36
C VAL A 66 -12.22 -2.85 10.54
N ASP A 67 -12.80 -3.20 11.69
CA ASP A 67 -12.05 -3.61 12.89
C ASP A 67 -11.23 -4.88 12.62
N ALA A 68 -11.82 -5.86 11.93
CA ALA A 68 -11.13 -7.09 11.56
C ALA A 68 -10.01 -6.84 10.53
N ALA A 69 -10.23 -5.93 9.57
CA ALA A 69 -9.23 -5.53 8.60
C ALA A 69 -8.06 -4.77 9.25
N SER A 70 -8.35 -3.90 10.23
CA SER A 70 -7.36 -3.20 11.04
C SER A 70 -6.49 -4.19 11.81
N ALA A 71 -7.11 -5.08 12.60
CA ALA A 71 -6.39 -6.09 13.39
C ALA A 71 -5.50 -7.00 12.50
N ARG A 72 -6.00 -7.38 11.31
CA ARG A 72 -5.21 -8.15 10.34
C ARG A 72 -3.99 -7.37 9.83
N SER A 73 -4.16 -6.07 9.59
CA SER A 73 -3.08 -5.20 9.12
C SER A 73 -2.01 -5.00 10.19
N GLU A 74 -2.41 -4.85 11.45
CA GLU A 74 -1.50 -4.80 12.59
C GLU A 74 -0.68 -6.10 12.74
N LEU A 75 -1.34 -7.27 12.65
CA LEU A 75 -0.65 -8.56 12.68
C LEU A 75 0.36 -8.68 11.53
N LYS A 76 -0.03 -8.24 10.32
CA LYS A 76 0.86 -8.23 9.15
C LYS A 76 2.07 -7.33 9.39
N ALA A 77 1.87 -6.13 9.94
CA ALA A 77 2.97 -5.22 10.28
C ALA A 77 3.92 -5.87 11.31
N ALA A 78 3.39 -6.47 12.37
CA ALA A 78 4.19 -7.19 13.37
C ALA A 78 4.99 -8.35 12.76
N TYR A 79 4.39 -9.09 11.82
CA TYR A 79 5.09 -10.15 11.07
C TYR A 79 6.27 -9.59 10.25
N TRP A 80 6.07 -8.49 9.52
CA TRP A 80 7.14 -7.89 8.71
C TRP A 80 8.25 -7.31 9.58
N ASN A 81 7.93 -6.75 10.75
CA ASN A 81 8.91 -6.31 11.72
C ASN A 81 9.76 -7.48 12.24
N TYR A 82 9.11 -8.58 12.64
CA TYR A 82 9.82 -9.79 13.06
C TYR A 82 10.71 -10.36 11.95
N ARG A 83 10.20 -10.39 10.71
CA ARG A 83 10.97 -10.84 9.54
C ARG A 83 12.16 -9.92 9.24
N SER A 84 11.97 -8.60 9.32
CA SER A 84 13.03 -7.62 9.16
C SER A 84 14.11 -7.80 10.22
N PHE A 85 13.72 -7.96 11.49
CA PHE A 85 14.66 -8.28 12.57
C PHE A 85 15.42 -9.59 12.32
N ARG A 86 14.78 -10.63 11.78
CA ARG A 86 15.51 -11.85 11.42
C ARG A 86 16.53 -11.61 10.31
N ALA A 87 16.28 -10.69 9.39
CA ALA A 87 17.21 -10.32 8.33
C ALA A 87 18.44 -9.57 8.89
N THR A 88 18.28 -8.75 9.93
CA THR A 88 19.42 -8.04 10.56
C THR A 88 20.40 -8.95 11.30
N LEU A 89 20.02 -10.22 11.53
CA LEU A 89 20.91 -11.23 12.12
C LEU A 89 21.75 -11.96 11.07
N LEU A 90 21.47 -11.77 9.78
CA LEU A 90 22.22 -12.37 8.68
C LEU A 90 23.32 -11.40 8.19
N PRO A 91 24.33 -11.90 7.45
CA PRO A 91 25.32 -11.02 6.84
C PRO A 91 24.65 -10.15 5.78
N GLU A 92 24.86 -8.85 5.87
CA GLU A 92 24.46 -7.89 4.84
C GLU A 92 25.59 -7.75 3.82
N VAL A 93 25.27 -7.89 2.53
CA VAL A 93 26.23 -7.77 1.43
C VAL A 93 25.86 -6.53 0.63
N ASN A 94 26.76 -5.55 0.62
CA ASN A 94 26.59 -4.28 -0.07
C ASN A 94 27.65 -4.13 -1.15
N LEU A 95 27.21 -3.92 -2.39
CA LEU A 95 28.05 -3.60 -3.53
C LEU A 95 27.83 -2.13 -3.90
N GLU A 96 28.84 -1.31 -3.69
CA GLU A 96 28.87 0.08 -4.14
C GLU A 96 29.81 0.17 -5.33
N ALA A 97 29.29 0.52 -6.51
CA ALA A 97 30.12 0.65 -7.70
C ALA A 97 29.71 1.90 -8.47
N THR A 98 30.70 2.68 -8.88
CA THR A 98 30.49 3.84 -9.73
C THR A 98 30.79 3.46 -11.17
N LEU A 99 29.89 3.82 -12.09
CA LEU A 99 30.17 3.72 -13.52
C LEU A 99 31.41 4.57 -13.90
N PRO A 100 32.13 4.21 -14.98
CA PRO A 100 33.26 4.99 -15.45
C PRO A 100 32.88 6.47 -15.64
N SER A 101 33.50 7.36 -14.86
CA SER A 101 33.22 8.79 -14.91
C SER A 101 34.40 9.54 -15.53
N TYR A 102 34.14 10.22 -16.65
CA TYR A 102 35.10 11.08 -17.32
C TYR A 102 35.02 12.48 -16.75
N ARG A 103 36.15 13.02 -16.29
CA ARG A 103 36.26 14.38 -15.74
C ARG A 103 37.42 15.12 -16.38
N LYS A 104 37.14 16.33 -16.84
CA LYS A 104 38.13 17.28 -17.37
C LYS A 104 37.97 18.62 -16.66
N ASN A 105 38.94 19.00 -15.85
CA ASN A 105 38.98 20.25 -15.10
C ASN A 105 40.38 20.88 -15.13
N TYR A 106 40.47 22.14 -14.73
CA TYR A 106 41.74 22.85 -14.56
C TYR A 106 41.91 23.14 -13.07
N ASN A 107 42.95 22.56 -12.47
CA ASN A 107 43.26 22.77 -11.06
C ASN A 107 44.41 23.76 -10.96
N VAL A 108 44.33 24.72 -10.03
CA VAL A 108 45.46 25.59 -9.70
C VAL A 108 46.49 24.75 -8.96
N TYR A 109 47.71 24.72 -9.46
CA TYR A 109 48.86 24.09 -8.84
C TYR A 109 49.86 25.19 -8.46
N GLN A 110 50.32 25.17 -7.22
CA GLN A 110 51.37 26.07 -6.75
C GLN A 110 52.73 25.43 -7.06
N GLN A 111 53.55 26.15 -7.81
CA GLN A 111 54.90 25.71 -8.15
C GLN A 111 55.85 26.01 -6.98
N ASP A 112 57.00 25.34 -6.96
CA ASP A 112 58.01 25.46 -5.90
C ASP A 112 58.55 26.89 -5.70
N ASP A 113 58.39 27.76 -6.71
CA ASP A 113 58.75 29.18 -6.68
C ASP A 113 57.65 30.10 -6.07
N GLY A 114 56.54 29.52 -5.63
CA GLY A 114 55.40 30.26 -5.06
C GLY A 114 54.42 30.84 -6.09
N SER A 115 54.67 30.67 -7.40
CA SER A 115 53.74 31.06 -8.46
C SER A 115 52.59 30.06 -8.62
N HIS A 116 51.48 30.50 -9.22
CA HIS A 116 50.32 29.66 -9.49
C HIS A 116 50.20 29.38 -10.99
N THR A 117 50.07 28.09 -11.34
CA THR A 117 49.84 27.65 -12.72
C THR A 117 48.59 26.77 -12.80
N TYR A 118 47.86 26.81 -13.92
CA TYR A 118 46.70 25.96 -14.13
C TYR A 118 47.13 24.65 -14.79
N VAL A 119 47.04 23.55 -14.04
CA VAL A 119 47.31 22.21 -14.56
C VAL A 119 45.99 21.59 -15.02
N ARG A 120 45.94 21.20 -16.30
CA ARG A 120 44.82 20.45 -16.85
C ARG A 120 44.81 19.06 -16.22
N ASN A 121 43.73 18.73 -15.53
CA ASN A 121 43.45 17.39 -15.06
C ASN A 121 42.35 16.76 -15.93
N ASN A 122 42.68 15.64 -16.55
CA ASN A 122 41.79 14.95 -17.47
C ASN A 122 41.93 13.46 -17.22
N TYR A 123 40.92 12.85 -16.61
CA TYR A 123 41.02 11.49 -16.11
C TYR A 123 39.67 10.79 -16.15
N LEU A 124 39.73 9.47 -16.31
CA LEU A 124 38.60 8.56 -16.22
C LEU A 124 38.79 7.74 -14.93
N THR A 125 37.74 7.67 -14.11
CA THR A 125 37.75 6.90 -12.85
C THR A 125 36.66 5.86 -12.81
N LEU A 126 36.95 4.76 -12.15
CA LEU A 126 35.99 3.74 -11.76
C LEU A 126 36.34 3.28 -10.34
N HIS A 127 35.33 3.18 -9.49
CA HIS A 127 35.42 2.68 -8.13
C HIS A 127 34.44 1.53 -7.95
N GLY A 128 34.86 0.48 -7.26
CA GLY A 128 34.02 -0.62 -6.81
C GLY A 128 34.41 -1.03 -5.39
N ASN A 129 33.42 -1.13 -4.51
CA ASN A 129 33.56 -1.55 -3.13
C ASN A 129 32.53 -2.63 -2.82
N LEU A 130 33.00 -3.79 -2.39
CA LEU A 130 32.17 -4.88 -1.90
C LEU A 130 32.38 -4.98 -0.38
N SER A 131 31.30 -4.83 0.38
CA SER A 131 31.31 -4.94 1.83
C SER A 131 30.35 -6.00 2.32
N VAL A 132 30.78 -6.78 3.31
CA VAL A 132 29.97 -7.78 4.01
C VAL A 132 30.00 -7.46 5.50
N SER A 133 28.85 -7.17 6.09
CA SER A 133 28.73 -6.80 7.50
C SER A 133 27.84 -7.79 8.27
N GLN A 134 28.33 -8.32 9.38
CA GLN A 134 27.61 -9.27 10.23
C GLN A 134 27.56 -8.76 11.67
N ASN A 135 26.35 -8.77 12.25
CA ASN A 135 26.14 -8.43 13.65
C ASN A 135 26.41 -9.65 14.53
N LEU A 136 27.30 -9.51 15.52
CA LEU A 136 27.62 -10.57 16.48
C LEU A 136 26.64 -10.51 17.66
N TRP A 137 25.62 -11.35 17.60
CA TRP A 137 24.62 -11.54 18.66
C TRP A 137 25.15 -11.81 20.08
N LEU A 138 26.34 -12.40 20.26
CA LEU A 138 26.89 -12.77 21.57
C LEU A 138 27.54 -11.59 22.29
N THR A 139 28.32 -10.79 21.57
CA THR A 139 29.11 -9.68 22.10
C THR A 139 28.49 -8.31 21.81
N GLY A 140 27.51 -8.23 20.90
CA GLY A 140 26.92 -6.98 20.43
C GLY A 140 27.84 -6.19 19.50
N GLY A 141 28.97 -6.77 19.08
CA GLY A 141 29.89 -6.17 18.11
C GLY A 141 29.47 -6.40 16.66
N THR A 142 30.21 -5.79 15.74
CA THR A 142 30.04 -5.95 14.29
C THR A 142 31.34 -6.45 13.67
N LEU A 143 31.23 -7.42 12.76
CA LEU A 143 32.32 -7.93 11.95
C LEU A 143 32.07 -7.49 10.51
N SER A 144 32.98 -6.71 9.93
CA SER A 144 32.87 -6.27 8.53
C SER A 144 34.08 -6.70 7.72
N LEU A 145 33.81 -7.16 6.51
CA LEU A 145 34.78 -7.53 5.49
C LEU A 145 34.61 -6.57 4.31
N ASN A 146 35.67 -5.88 3.90
CA ASN A 146 35.62 -4.95 2.77
C ASN A 146 36.64 -5.34 1.71
N SER A 147 36.29 -5.16 0.44
CA SER A 147 37.17 -5.32 -0.72
C SER A 147 36.93 -4.14 -1.66
N SER A 148 37.96 -3.37 -1.94
CA SER A 148 37.87 -2.21 -2.84
C SER A 148 38.75 -2.37 -4.08
N LEU A 149 38.28 -1.76 -5.17
CA LEU A 149 38.95 -1.67 -6.46
C LEU A 149 38.79 -0.25 -6.97
N ASP A 150 39.93 0.39 -7.22
CA ASP A 150 40.03 1.72 -7.80
C ASP A 150 40.79 1.64 -9.12
N TYR A 151 40.20 2.23 -10.14
CA TYR A 151 40.80 2.40 -11.44
C TYR A 151 40.82 3.88 -11.80
N LEU A 152 42.01 4.37 -12.16
CA LEU A 152 42.21 5.73 -12.62
C LEU A 152 43.09 5.70 -13.87
N THR A 153 42.66 6.37 -14.92
CA THR A 153 43.48 6.56 -16.12
C THR A 153 43.50 8.02 -16.53
N GLN A 154 44.70 8.55 -16.75
CA GLN A 154 44.90 9.93 -17.21
C GLN A 154 44.82 9.99 -18.74
N LEU A 155 44.04 10.95 -19.23
CA LEU A 155 43.70 11.11 -20.65
C LEU A 155 44.34 12.40 -21.20
N GLY A 156 45.01 12.33 -22.36
CA GLY A 156 45.54 13.51 -23.06
C GLY A 156 46.97 13.93 -22.68
N THR A 157 47.70 13.12 -21.92
CA THR A 157 49.16 13.14 -21.83
C THR A 157 49.74 12.19 -22.90
N SER A 158 50.92 12.46 -23.47
CA SER A 158 51.54 11.58 -24.50
C SER A 158 51.79 10.14 -24.02
N HIS A 159 51.66 9.88 -22.72
CA HIS A 159 51.71 8.55 -22.13
C HIS A 159 50.39 8.33 -21.38
N HIS A 160 49.62 7.32 -21.81
CA HIS A 160 48.41 6.87 -21.11
C HIS A 160 48.82 6.11 -19.84
N ARG A 161 48.82 6.79 -18.70
CA ARG A 161 49.12 6.15 -17.42
C ARG A 161 47.84 5.56 -16.83
N GLN A 162 47.71 4.25 -16.94
CA GLN A 162 46.66 3.47 -16.29
C GLN A 162 47.13 3.09 -14.89
N GLN A 163 46.33 3.38 -13.89
CA GLN A 163 46.60 3.07 -12.49
C GLN A 163 45.45 2.21 -11.97
N PHE A 164 45.81 1.05 -11.43
CA PHE A 164 44.89 0.14 -10.77
C PHE A 164 45.37 0.00 -9.33
N MET A 165 44.44 0.14 -8.38
CA MET A 165 44.68 -0.13 -6.98
C MET A 165 43.57 -1.05 -6.49
N SER A 166 43.93 -2.17 -5.88
CA SER A 166 42.97 -3.07 -5.25
C SER A 166 43.38 -3.36 -3.82
N VAL A 167 42.41 -3.33 -2.93
CA VAL A 167 42.56 -3.78 -1.54
C VAL A 167 41.64 -4.98 -1.39
N PRO A 168 42.17 -6.20 -1.56
CA PRO A 168 41.33 -7.39 -1.74
C PRO A 168 40.60 -7.80 -0.46
N LEU A 169 41.13 -7.45 0.72
CA LEU A 169 40.54 -7.84 1.99
C LEU A 169 40.91 -6.88 3.11
N VAL A 170 39.91 -6.28 3.74
CA VAL A 170 40.03 -5.54 4.99
C VAL A 170 39.04 -6.13 5.98
N LEU A 171 39.56 -6.67 7.08
CA LEU A 171 38.74 -7.20 8.17
C LEU A 171 38.71 -6.19 9.32
N THR A 172 37.51 -5.78 9.71
CA THR A 172 37.30 -4.88 10.86
C THR A 172 36.37 -5.55 11.86
N LEU A 173 36.81 -5.62 13.11
CA LEU A 173 36.00 -6.07 14.25
C LEU A 173 35.77 -4.88 15.18
N ASN A 174 34.52 -4.46 15.33
CA ASN A 174 34.14 -3.45 16.31
C ASN A 174 33.40 -4.12 17.47
N GLN A 175 34.02 -4.14 18.66
CA GLN A 175 33.43 -4.75 19.84
C GLN A 175 33.28 -3.71 20.97
N PRO A 176 32.04 -3.35 21.35
CA PRO A 176 31.83 -2.55 22.54
C PRO A 176 32.00 -3.42 23.79
N LEU A 177 32.93 -3.05 24.69
CA LEU A 177 33.26 -3.87 25.87
C LEU A 177 32.30 -3.66 27.05
N PHE A 178 31.81 -2.43 27.25
CA PHE A 178 30.95 -2.06 28.39
C PHE A 178 29.58 -1.51 27.95
N SER A 179 29.16 -1.79 26.71
CA SER A 179 27.84 -1.40 26.22
C SER A 179 26.82 -2.51 26.38
N VAL A 180 25.54 -2.14 26.39
CA VAL A 180 24.43 -3.10 26.43
C VAL A 180 24.34 -3.84 25.09
N ASN A 181 24.32 -5.17 25.13
CA ASN A 181 24.12 -5.99 23.93
C ASN A 181 22.63 -5.97 23.51
N ALA A 182 22.25 -4.94 22.74
CA ALA A 182 20.91 -4.77 22.20
C ALA A 182 20.48 -5.96 21.31
N THR A 183 21.39 -6.48 20.49
CA THR A 183 21.12 -7.61 19.56
C THR A 183 20.67 -8.87 20.30
N LYS A 184 21.31 -9.18 21.44
CA LYS A 184 20.94 -10.32 22.29
C LYS A 184 19.54 -10.17 22.87
N TRP A 185 19.21 -8.98 23.38
CA TRP A 185 17.90 -8.72 23.97
C TRP A 185 16.79 -8.68 22.92
N ASN A 186 17.01 -7.99 21.81
CA ASN A 186 16.07 -7.93 20.69
C ASN A 186 15.74 -9.32 20.15
N ARG A 187 16.73 -10.23 20.11
CA ARG A 187 16.50 -11.63 19.72
C ARG A 187 15.53 -12.39 20.64
N ARG A 188 15.49 -12.04 21.92
CA ARG A 188 14.54 -12.62 22.90
C ARG A 188 13.18 -11.92 22.84
N ILE A 189 13.17 -10.61 22.63
CA ILE A 189 11.97 -9.77 22.68
C ILE A 189 11.13 -9.90 21.42
N GLU A 190 11.73 -9.81 20.24
CA GLU A 190 10.99 -9.78 18.97
C GLU A 190 10.04 -10.97 18.74
N PRO A 191 10.42 -12.24 19.01
CA PRO A 191 9.48 -13.35 18.89
C PRO A 191 8.34 -13.29 19.92
N VAL A 192 8.58 -12.75 21.11
CA VAL A 192 7.53 -12.54 22.13
C VAL A 192 6.57 -11.45 21.67
N ARG A 193 7.09 -10.35 21.14
CA ARG A 193 6.30 -9.25 20.56
C ARG A 193 5.42 -9.73 19.40
N TYR A 194 5.93 -10.64 18.56
CA TYR A 194 5.13 -11.25 17.50
C TYR A 194 4.00 -12.14 18.05
N ARG A 195 4.25 -12.94 19.10
CA ARG A 195 3.20 -13.73 19.76
C ARG A 195 2.14 -12.84 20.43
N GLU A 196 2.56 -11.73 21.03
CA GLU A 196 1.65 -10.74 21.59
C GLU A 196 0.72 -10.16 20.51
N ALA A 197 1.26 -9.80 19.35
CA ALA A 197 0.45 -9.34 18.22
C ALA A 197 -0.54 -10.41 17.72
N GLN A 198 -0.16 -11.69 17.72
CA GLN A 198 -1.08 -12.80 17.40
C GLN A 198 -2.22 -12.92 18.40
N ALA A 199 -1.92 -12.81 19.71
CA ALA A 199 -2.93 -12.85 20.75
C ALA A 199 -3.90 -11.66 20.63
N ARG A 200 -3.38 -10.44 20.40
CA ARG A 200 -4.20 -9.25 20.15
C ARG A 200 -5.11 -9.40 18.94
N PHE A 201 -4.61 -9.97 17.85
CA PHE A 201 -5.44 -10.27 16.67
C PHE A 201 -6.58 -11.23 17.01
N LEU A 202 -6.30 -12.30 17.77
CA LEU A 202 -7.32 -13.25 18.19
C LEU A 202 -8.41 -12.55 19.02
N THR A 203 -8.02 -11.81 20.06
CA THR A 203 -8.94 -11.05 20.91
C THR A 203 -9.77 -10.05 20.11
N ALA A 204 -9.17 -9.30 19.18
CA ALA A 204 -9.90 -8.35 18.34
C ALA A 204 -10.92 -9.06 17.43
N THR A 205 -10.58 -10.22 16.87
CA THR A 205 -11.54 -11.01 16.07
C THR A 205 -12.67 -11.60 16.90
N GLU A 206 -12.42 -11.94 18.16
CA GLU A 206 -13.44 -12.37 19.11
C GLU A 206 -14.37 -11.22 19.48
N GLU A 207 -13.84 -10.01 19.70
CA GLU A 207 -14.65 -8.82 19.98
C GLU A 207 -15.59 -8.48 18.81
N VAL A 208 -15.09 -8.53 17.58
CA VAL A 208 -15.93 -8.38 16.37
C VAL A 208 -17.02 -9.45 16.31
N THR A 209 -16.69 -10.68 16.70
CA THR A 209 -17.66 -11.79 16.75
C THR A 209 -18.75 -11.52 17.78
N MET A 210 -18.38 -11.06 18.99
CA MET A 210 -19.32 -10.69 20.05
C MET A 210 -20.28 -9.58 19.62
N LYS A 211 -19.75 -8.49 19.05
CA LYS A 211 -20.58 -7.39 18.51
C LYS A 211 -21.53 -7.87 17.41
N THR A 212 -21.06 -8.78 16.56
CA THR A 212 -21.89 -9.35 15.49
C THR A 212 -23.04 -10.19 16.05
N ILE A 213 -22.77 -11.00 17.08
CA ILE A 213 -23.80 -11.78 17.77
C ILE A 213 -24.85 -10.86 18.40
N GLU A 214 -24.41 -9.80 19.08
CA GLU A 214 -25.30 -8.81 19.69
C GLU A 214 -26.21 -8.14 18.64
N TYR A 215 -25.62 -7.62 17.56
CA TYR A 215 -26.40 -7.02 16.47
C TYR A 215 -27.37 -8.00 15.80
N TYR A 216 -26.98 -9.27 15.66
CA TYR A 216 -27.84 -10.30 15.12
C TYR A 216 -29.10 -10.51 15.98
N PHE A 217 -28.93 -10.67 17.29
CA PHE A 217 -30.06 -10.86 18.20
C PHE A 217 -30.90 -9.60 18.37
N ASN A 218 -30.28 -8.42 18.39
CA ASN A 218 -31.01 -7.15 18.41
C ASN A 218 -31.90 -6.97 17.17
N LEU A 219 -31.40 -7.36 15.98
CA LEU A 219 -32.20 -7.37 14.76
C LEU A 219 -33.37 -8.36 14.85
N LEU A 220 -33.13 -9.55 15.43
CA LEU A 220 -34.17 -10.58 15.58
C LEU A 220 -35.28 -10.11 16.54
N LEU A 221 -34.90 -9.53 17.68
CA LEU A 221 -35.83 -8.92 18.64
C LEU A 221 -36.62 -7.77 18.00
N ALA A 222 -35.95 -6.89 17.24
CA ALA A 222 -36.61 -5.79 16.54
C ALA A 222 -37.62 -6.29 15.50
N ARG A 223 -37.30 -7.36 14.76
CA ARG A 223 -38.23 -8.01 13.82
C ARG A 223 -39.45 -8.58 14.52
N GLU A 224 -39.25 -9.25 15.66
CA GLU A 224 -40.35 -9.79 16.45
C GLU A 224 -41.24 -8.68 17.01
N ASN A 225 -40.65 -7.60 17.54
CA ASN A 225 -41.39 -6.43 18.02
C ASN A 225 -42.23 -5.78 16.92
N VAL A 226 -41.70 -5.69 15.68
CA VAL A 226 -42.47 -5.21 14.52
C VAL A 226 -43.62 -6.17 14.19
N SER A 227 -43.41 -7.48 14.29
CA SER A 227 -44.47 -8.49 14.10
C SER A 227 -45.59 -8.32 15.12
N ILE A 228 -45.25 -8.19 16.40
CA ILE A 228 -46.19 -7.96 17.50
C ILE A 228 -46.93 -6.63 17.30
N ALA A 229 -46.22 -5.56 16.92
CA ALA A 229 -46.84 -4.26 16.66
C ALA A 229 -47.87 -4.32 15.52
N LYS A 230 -47.58 -5.08 14.45
CA LYS A 230 -48.53 -5.32 13.35
C LYS A 230 -49.77 -6.09 13.80
N LEU A 231 -49.58 -7.17 14.58
CA LEU A 231 -50.71 -7.93 15.13
C LEU A 231 -51.57 -7.08 16.06
N ASN A 232 -50.94 -6.25 16.90
CA ASN A 232 -51.65 -5.32 17.77
C ASN A 232 -52.45 -4.27 16.98
N LEU A 233 -51.89 -3.76 15.88
CA LEU A 233 -52.60 -2.83 14.99
C LEU A 233 -53.81 -3.51 14.33
N GLU A 234 -53.65 -4.70 13.76
CA GLU A 234 -54.74 -5.44 13.13
C GLU A 234 -55.87 -5.76 14.13
N ASN A 235 -55.52 -6.16 15.36
CA ASN A 235 -56.48 -6.40 16.43
C ASN A 235 -57.20 -5.11 16.84
N ALA A 236 -56.48 -4.00 16.93
CA ALA A 236 -57.04 -2.69 17.26
C ALA A 236 -58.02 -2.19 16.17
N GLU A 237 -57.69 -2.37 14.90
CA GLU A 237 -58.57 -2.06 13.75
C GLU A 237 -59.86 -2.90 13.79
N LYS A 238 -59.75 -4.22 14.03
CA LYS A 238 -60.92 -5.10 14.18
C LYS A 238 -61.81 -4.68 15.36
N LEU A 239 -61.21 -4.32 16.50
CA LEU A 239 -61.95 -3.82 17.66
C LEU A 239 -62.66 -2.50 17.36
N GLN A 240 -62.02 -1.60 16.61
CA GLN A 240 -62.64 -0.34 16.18
C GLN A 240 -63.85 -0.61 15.29
N LEU A 241 -63.73 -1.49 14.29
CA LEU A 241 -64.84 -1.84 13.39
C LEU A 241 -66.02 -2.48 14.16
N ALA A 242 -65.73 -3.35 15.12
CA ALA A 242 -66.76 -3.92 16.00
C ALA A 242 -67.42 -2.85 16.91
N ALA A 243 -66.67 -1.84 17.36
CA ALA A 243 -67.23 -0.74 18.13
C ALA A 243 -68.11 0.18 17.27
N GLU A 244 -67.72 0.46 16.03
CA GLU A 244 -68.49 1.26 15.07
C GLU A 244 -69.83 0.58 14.72
N THR A 245 -69.82 -0.73 14.50
CA THR A 245 -71.06 -1.52 14.29
C THR A 245 -71.95 -1.58 15.53
N LYS A 246 -71.40 -1.69 16.75
CA LYS A 246 -72.21 -1.62 17.98
C LYS A 246 -72.77 -0.23 18.25
N ARG A 247 -72.07 0.82 17.83
CA ARG A 247 -72.55 2.22 17.89
C ARG A 247 -73.74 2.44 16.97
N SER A 248 -73.70 1.93 15.73
CA SER A 248 -74.84 2.04 14.81
C SER A 248 -76.08 1.31 15.31
N MET A 249 -75.92 0.29 16.15
CA MET A 249 -77.00 -0.41 16.87
C MET A 249 -77.44 0.28 18.18
N GLY A 250 -76.88 1.44 18.52
CA GLY A 250 -77.25 2.22 19.72
C GLY A 250 -76.73 1.64 21.05
N LYS A 251 -75.81 0.68 21.03
CA LYS A 251 -75.37 -0.08 22.22
C LYS A 251 -74.18 0.54 22.97
N ILE A 252 -73.54 1.60 22.43
CA ILE A 252 -72.32 2.22 22.97
C ILE A 252 -72.40 3.76 22.86
N SER A 253 -71.82 4.46 23.85
CA SER A 253 -71.71 5.93 23.90
C SER A 253 -70.60 6.46 22.97
N GLU A 254 -70.75 7.68 22.45
CA GLU A 254 -69.76 8.32 21.57
C GLU A 254 -68.41 8.55 22.26
N ASN A 255 -68.43 8.77 23.57
CA ASN A 255 -67.21 8.93 24.36
C ASN A 255 -66.38 7.64 24.43
N ASP A 256 -67.04 6.48 24.59
CA ASP A 256 -66.38 5.18 24.60
C ASP A 256 -65.75 4.84 23.23
N LEU A 257 -66.40 5.26 22.14
CA LEU A 257 -65.85 5.11 20.79
C LEU A 257 -64.59 5.96 20.57
N LEU A 258 -64.58 7.20 21.07
CA LEU A 258 -63.40 8.07 20.99
C LEU A 258 -62.21 7.52 21.78
N GLN A 259 -62.45 6.96 22.97
CA GLN A 259 -61.40 6.33 23.78
C GLN A 259 -60.82 5.09 23.09
N LEU A 260 -61.66 4.29 22.43
CA LEU A 260 -61.22 3.17 21.59
C LEU A 260 -60.33 3.63 20.43
N ARG A 261 -60.74 4.67 19.68
CA ARG A 261 -59.93 5.25 18.59
C ARG A 261 -58.57 5.77 19.06
N LEU A 262 -58.51 6.41 20.23
CA LEU A 262 -57.27 6.86 20.85
C LEU A 262 -56.32 5.70 21.20
N ASN A 263 -56.86 4.55 21.63
CA ASN A 263 -56.06 3.37 21.94
C ASN A 263 -55.53 2.66 20.68
N VAL A 264 -56.21 2.78 19.53
CA VAL A 264 -55.71 2.27 18.24
C VAL A 264 -54.53 3.10 17.70
N LEU A 265 -54.51 4.41 17.94
CA LEU A 265 -53.42 5.29 17.46
C LEU A 265 -52.10 5.14 18.25
N LYS A 266 -52.17 4.76 19.54
CA LYS A 266 -50.97 4.66 20.40
C LYS A 266 -49.92 3.63 19.93
N PRO A 267 -50.29 2.42 19.47
CA PRO A 267 -49.37 1.45 18.90
C PRO A 267 -48.71 1.88 17.58
N ALA A 268 -49.36 2.74 16.79
CA ALA A 268 -48.87 3.17 15.48
C ALA A 268 -47.85 4.33 15.55
N LEU A 269 -47.80 5.05 16.68
CA LEU A 269 -46.96 6.24 16.90
C LEU A 269 -45.66 5.97 17.67
N ARG A 270 -45.34 4.70 17.95
CA ARG A 270 -44.15 4.28 18.71
C ARG A 270 -43.29 3.33 17.90
#